data_AF-A0A7W0YWD1-F1
#
_entry.id   AF-A0A7W0YWD1-F1
#
_cell.length_a   1.000
_cell.length_b   1.000
_cell.length_c   1.000
_cell.angle_alpha   90.00
_cell.angle_beta   90.00
_cell.angle_gamma   90.00
#
_symmetry.space_group_name_H-M   'P 1'
#
loop_
_entity.id
_entity.type
_entity.pdbx_description
1 polymer ?
#
loop_
_entity_poly.entity_id
_entity_poly.type
_entity_poly.pdbx_seq_one_letter_code
_entity_poly.pdbx_strand_id
1 'polypeptide(L)'
;MRLPVREPYDWAHMLEWLGERALPGLDAVADDVYRRTGMAEVKRVEGAIEFTGAADPEVVARVFDTGHDPAALGGDPLFARAPGIRVPGAWSGWELAVRAVLGQQVSVAGARQTAAKLVAQLGEGRRFPAPESVAEGALPGMPPTRERALRALARAVAGGLRLDPPLDVHATRAALLELPGFGPWTVEYIAMRALRDPDAWPAGDLWLKRAAAGDAERWRPWRAYAAMVLWHTR
;
A
#
# COMPACT_ATOMS: atom_id res chain seq x y z
N MET A 1 -22.13 4.44 3.69
CA MET A 1 -21.83 3.61 4.89
C MET A 1 -20.85 4.35 5.77
N ARG A 2 -20.84 4.08 7.08
CA ARG A 2 -19.91 4.69 8.03
C ARG A 2 -19.09 3.61 8.72
N LEU A 3 -17.78 3.82 8.80
CA LEU A 3 -16.82 2.94 9.49
C LEU A 3 -16.26 3.71 10.69
N PRO A 4 -16.55 3.30 11.94
CA PRO A 4 -15.99 3.96 13.12
C PRO A 4 -14.46 3.95 13.10
N VAL A 5 -13.85 5.00 13.63
CA VAL A 5 -12.42 5.08 13.88
C VAL A 5 -12.16 5.49 15.32
N ARG A 6 -11.04 5.03 15.89
CA ARG A 6 -10.57 5.48 17.21
C ARG A 6 -9.69 6.71 17.06
N GLU A 7 -9.89 7.72 17.88
CA GLU A 7 -9.06 8.94 17.89
C GLU A 7 -7.75 8.71 18.66
N PRO A 8 -6.68 9.48 18.32
CA PRO A 8 -6.57 10.40 17.19
C PRO A 8 -6.55 9.69 15.83
N TYR A 9 -7.03 10.37 14.78
CA TYR A 9 -6.90 9.93 13.38
C TYR A 9 -6.40 11.08 12.50
N ASP A 10 -5.19 10.95 11.93
CA ASP A 10 -4.61 11.93 11.03
C ASP A 10 -5.11 11.74 9.59
N TRP A 11 -6.26 12.36 9.29
CA TRP A 11 -6.89 12.30 7.98
C TRP A 11 -6.11 13.07 6.91
N ALA A 12 -5.48 14.19 7.28
CA ALA A 12 -4.72 15.01 6.35
C ALA A 12 -3.51 14.22 5.80
N HIS A 13 -2.75 13.56 6.69
CA HIS A 13 -1.66 12.70 6.28
C HIS A 13 -2.14 11.49 5.46
N MET A 14 -3.28 10.87 5.81
CA MET A 14 -3.87 9.79 5.03
C MET A 14 -4.15 10.21 3.58
N LEU A 15 -4.77 11.38 3.39
CA LEU A 15 -5.06 11.94 2.08
C LEU A 15 -3.81 12.36 1.32
N GLU A 16 -2.85 13.01 1.98
CA GLU A 16 -1.57 13.37 1.39
C GLU A 16 -0.85 12.12 0.85
N TRP A 17 -0.71 11.10 1.69
CA TRP A 17 -0.02 9.86 1.33
C TRP A 17 -0.67 9.16 0.12
N LEU A 18 -1.99 9.03 0.12
CA LEU A 18 -2.74 8.41 -0.97
C LEU A 18 -2.72 9.28 -2.24
N GLY A 19 -2.82 10.61 -2.09
CA GLY A 19 -2.78 11.58 -3.18
C GLY A 19 -1.44 11.61 -3.90
N GLU A 20 -0.34 11.57 -3.15
CA GLU A 20 1.01 11.42 -3.69
C GLU A 20 1.19 10.18 -4.56
N ARG A 21 0.37 9.14 -4.36
CA ARG A 21 0.42 7.85 -5.05
C ARG A 21 -0.77 7.65 -5.99
N ALA A 22 -1.68 8.60 -6.10
CA ALA A 22 -2.90 8.47 -6.91
C ALA A 22 -2.57 8.23 -8.38
N LEU A 23 -3.24 7.25 -9.02
CA LEU A 23 -3.14 7.05 -10.46
C LEU A 23 -4.24 7.85 -11.18
N PRO A 24 -3.87 8.76 -12.11
CA PRO A 24 -4.85 9.52 -12.87
C PRO A 24 -5.89 8.60 -13.53
N GLY A 25 -7.17 8.92 -13.33
CA GLY A 25 -8.31 8.14 -13.83
C GLY A 25 -8.76 7.00 -12.90
N LEU A 26 -7.93 6.54 -11.96
CA LEU A 26 -8.29 5.56 -10.95
C LEU A 26 -8.53 6.18 -9.58
N ASP A 27 -7.63 7.06 -9.16
CA ASP A 27 -7.63 7.67 -7.83
C ASP A 27 -7.60 9.20 -7.95
N ALA A 28 -8.28 9.90 -7.05
CA ALA A 28 -8.18 11.35 -6.90
C ALA A 28 -8.34 11.75 -5.43
N VAL A 29 -7.64 12.81 -5.03
CA VAL A 29 -7.83 13.49 -3.75
C VAL A 29 -8.15 14.94 -4.06
N ALA A 30 -9.31 15.42 -3.60
CA ALA A 30 -9.74 16.80 -3.75
C ALA A 30 -10.78 17.13 -2.68
N ASP A 31 -10.75 18.35 -2.16
CA ASP A 31 -11.73 18.88 -1.20
C ASP A 31 -11.91 18.01 0.05
N ASP A 32 -10.81 17.51 0.61
CA ASP A 32 -10.79 16.60 1.78
C ASP A 32 -11.49 15.25 1.55
N VAL A 33 -11.64 14.85 0.28
CA VAL A 33 -12.28 13.62 -0.15
C VAL A 33 -11.31 12.78 -1.00
N TYR A 34 -11.19 11.50 -0.67
CA TYR A 34 -10.55 10.50 -1.52
C TYR A 34 -11.58 9.83 -2.42
N ARG A 35 -11.26 9.68 -3.71
CA ARG A 35 -12.10 9.00 -4.70
C ARG A 35 -11.32 7.88 -5.36
N ARG A 36 -11.94 6.70 -5.42
CA ARG A 36 -11.56 5.57 -6.26
C ARG A 36 -12.63 5.38 -7.34
N THR A 37 -12.30 5.68 -8.59
CA THR A 37 -13.23 5.68 -9.73
C THR A 37 -14.02 4.37 -9.79
N GLY A 38 -15.35 4.48 -9.80
CA GLY A 38 -16.26 3.34 -9.89
C GLY A 38 -16.34 2.47 -8.63
N MET A 39 -15.58 2.77 -7.57
CA MET A 39 -15.56 1.96 -6.35
C MET A 39 -16.03 2.74 -5.13
N ALA A 40 -15.43 3.89 -4.83
CA ALA A 40 -15.77 4.63 -3.62
C ALA A 40 -15.49 6.13 -3.70
N GLU A 41 -16.31 6.92 -3.02
CA GLU A 41 -15.99 8.26 -2.54
C GLU A 41 -15.94 8.22 -1.02
N VAL A 42 -14.84 8.69 -0.43
CA VAL A 42 -14.50 8.49 0.99
C VAL A 42 -14.10 9.82 1.62
N LYS A 43 -14.73 10.15 2.74
CA LYS A 43 -14.46 11.36 3.51
C LYS A 43 -14.44 11.08 5.00
N ARG A 44 -13.76 11.94 5.74
CA ARG A 44 -13.77 11.91 7.20
C ARG A 44 -15.01 12.63 7.75
N VAL A 45 -15.59 12.06 8.79
CA VAL A 45 -16.64 12.66 9.61
C VAL A 45 -16.29 12.48 11.08
N GLU A 46 -17.05 13.07 12.00
CA GLU A 46 -16.80 12.90 13.43
C GLU A 46 -16.85 11.42 13.84
N GLY A 47 -15.74 10.94 14.43
CA GLY A 47 -15.56 9.57 14.93
C GLY A 47 -15.59 8.45 13.89
N ALA A 48 -15.62 8.76 12.58
CA ALA A 48 -15.76 7.75 11.54
C ALA A 48 -15.22 8.21 10.18
N ILE A 49 -15.05 7.24 9.29
CA ILE A 49 -14.93 7.46 7.85
C ILE A 49 -16.27 7.14 7.20
N GLU A 50 -16.80 8.06 6.40
CA GLU A 50 -17.99 7.85 5.59
C GLU A 50 -17.59 7.56 4.15
N PHE A 51 -18.23 6.58 3.53
CA PHE A 51 -18.05 6.31 2.11
C PHE A 51 -19.34 5.96 1.38
N THR A 52 -19.38 6.27 0.09
CA THR A 52 -20.41 5.86 -0.87
C THR A 52 -19.77 5.06 -2.01
N GLY A 53 -20.56 4.28 -2.76
CA GLY A 53 -20.07 3.49 -3.90
C GLY A 53 -20.28 1.99 -3.72
N ALA A 54 -19.64 1.21 -4.60
CA ALA A 54 -19.78 -0.25 -4.69
C ALA A 54 -18.67 -1.02 -3.95
N ALA A 55 -17.71 -0.33 -3.33
CA ALA A 55 -16.63 -0.96 -2.60
C ALA A 55 -17.13 -1.77 -1.39
N ASP A 56 -16.51 -2.92 -1.18
CA ASP A 56 -16.67 -3.71 0.03
C ASP A 56 -16.21 -2.89 1.27
N PRO A 57 -17.04 -2.77 2.33
CA PRO A 57 -16.66 -2.09 3.56
C PRO A 57 -15.36 -2.58 4.18
N GLU A 58 -15.02 -3.87 4.06
CA GLU A 58 -13.77 -4.42 4.57
C GLU A 58 -12.56 -3.94 3.78
N VAL A 59 -12.71 -3.76 2.46
CA VAL A 59 -11.65 -3.17 1.62
C VAL A 59 -11.43 -1.72 2.05
N VAL A 60 -12.50 -0.94 2.22
CA VAL A 60 -12.40 0.45 2.71
C VAL A 60 -11.74 0.48 4.09
N ALA A 61 -12.17 -0.38 5.01
CA ALA A 61 -11.58 -0.48 6.35
C ALA A 61 -10.07 -0.78 6.31
N ARG A 62 -9.61 -1.63 5.38
CA ARG A 62 -8.18 -1.93 5.19
C ARG A 62 -7.41 -0.79 4.54
N VAL A 63 -7.97 -0.14 3.52
CA VAL A 63 -7.34 1.01 2.84
C VAL A 63 -7.08 2.14 3.84
N PHE A 64 -8.06 2.42 4.70
CA PHE A 64 -8.02 3.52 5.65
C PHE A 64 -7.69 3.11 7.08
N ASP A 65 -7.32 1.85 7.31
CA ASP A 65 -6.87 1.34 8.61
C ASP A 65 -7.83 1.66 9.77
N THR A 66 -9.14 1.54 9.54
CA THR A 66 -10.16 2.06 10.47
C THR A 66 -10.20 1.28 11.79
N GLY A 67 -9.78 0.02 11.77
CA GLY A 67 -9.77 -0.86 12.94
C GLY A 67 -8.63 -0.60 13.93
N HIS A 68 -7.57 0.14 13.54
CA HIS A 68 -6.44 0.38 14.43
C HIS A 68 -6.83 1.24 15.64
N ASP A 69 -6.33 0.83 16.82
CA ASP A 69 -6.41 1.58 18.07
C ASP A 69 -5.07 2.29 18.33
N PRO A 70 -5.01 3.63 18.22
CA PRO A 70 -3.78 4.38 18.49
C PRO A 70 -3.19 4.12 19.89
N ALA A 71 -4.02 3.79 20.89
CA ALA A 71 -3.55 3.47 22.23
C ALA A 71 -2.69 2.19 22.27
N ALA A 72 -2.84 1.28 21.30
CA ALA A 72 -2.07 0.05 21.22
C ALA A 72 -0.58 0.28 20.91
N LEU A 73 -0.22 1.44 20.36
CA LEU A 73 1.17 1.80 20.06
C LEU A 73 2.01 2.07 21.34
N GLY A 74 1.36 2.24 22.49
CA GLY A 74 2.02 2.44 23.77
C GLY A 74 2.69 3.81 23.91
N GLY A 75 3.65 3.90 24.82
CA GLY A 75 4.28 5.15 25.25
C GLY A 75 5.61 5.52 24.59
N ASP A 76 6.02 4.83 23.51
CA ASP A 76 7.29 5.17 22.83
C ASP A 76 7.22 6.61 22.28
N PRO A 77 8.20 7.49 22.59
CA PRO A 77 8.18 8.89 22.15
C PRO A 77 8.11 9.09 20.63
N LEU A 78 8.48 8.07 19.82
CA LEU A 78 8.32 8.14 18.38
C LEU A 78 6.86 8.42 18.01
N PHE A 79 5.90 7.68 18.58
CA PHE A 79 4.49 7.77 18.20
C PHE A 79 3.84 9.10 18.60
N ALA A 80 4.38 9.77 19.62
CA ALA A 80 3.95 11.12 19.98
C ALA A 80 4.29 12.19 18.92
N ARG A 81 5.22 11.91 17.99
CA ARG A 81 5.60 12.84 16.92
C ARG A 81 4.57 12.92 15.80
N ALA A 82 3.70 11.92 15.66
CA ALA A 82 2.62 11.91 14.67
C ALA A 82 1.37 11.23 15.28
N PRO A 83 0.65 11.91 16.19
CA PRO A 83 -0.54 11.35 16.81
C PRO A 83 -1.61 11.01 15.76
N GLY A 84 -2.12 9.78 15.80
CA GLY A 84 -3.16 9.32 14.88
C GLY A 84 -2.67 8.88 13.50
N ILE A 85 -1.35 8.73 13.34
CA ILE A 85 -0.73 8.06 12.19
C ILE A 85 -1.40 6.72 11.93
N ARG A 86 -1.60 6.40 10.66
CA ARG A 86 -2.11 5.11 10.19
C ARG A 86 -1.14 4.49 9.21
N VAL A 87 -1.31 3.21 8.94
CA VAL A 87 -0.67 2.55 7.79
C VAL A 87 -1.70 2.52 6.66
N PRO A 88 -1.64 3.39 5.63
CA PRO A 88 -2.60 3.30 4.54
C PRO A 88 -2.48 1.94 3.85
N GLY A 89 -3.60 1.33 3.50
CA GLY A 89 -3.64 0.00 2.88
C GLY A 89 -3.55 0.04 1.37
N ALA A 90 -4.29 -0.88 0.74
CA ALA A 90 -4.44 -0.99 -0.69
C ALA A 90 -5.86 -1.46 -1.05
N TRP A 91 -6.37 -1.00 -2.20
CA TRP A 91 -7.63 -1.46 -2.77
C TRP A 91 -7.55 -2.91 -3.28
N SER A 92 -6.34 -3.35 -3.63
CA SER A 92 -6.01 -4.72 -3.99
C SER A 92 -4.52 -4.97 -3.70
N GLY A 93 -4.21 -6.12 -3.14
CA GLY A 93 -2.85 -6.58 -2.94
C GLY A 93 -2.09 -6.78 -4.26
N TRP A 94 -2.79 -7.22 -5.31
CA TRP A 94 -2.24 -7.29 -6.68
C TRP A 94 -1.79 -5.92 -7.18
N GLU A 95 -2.69 -4.92 -7.15
CA GLU A 95 -2.35 -3.57 -7.61
C GLU A 95 -1.18 -2.98 -6.82
N LEU A 96 -1.17 -3.16 -5.50
CA LEU A 96 -0.06 -2.70 -4.68
C LEU A 96 1.25 -3.40 -5.05
N ALA A 97 1.26 -4.72 -5.21
CA ALA A 97 2.46 -5.47 -5.53
C ALA A 97 3.04 -5.06 -6.90
N VAL A 98 2.18 -4.83 -7.90
CA VAL A 98 2.61 -4.25 -9.19
C VAL A 98 3.23 -2.87 -8.98
N ARG A 99 2.58 -1.97 -8.23
CA ARG A 99 3.11 -0.63 -7.92
C ARG A 99 4.44 -0.70 -7.17
N ALA A 100 4.63 -1.68 -6.27
CA ALA A 100 5.88 -1.90 -5.55
C ALA A 100 7.01 -2.26 -6.51
N VAL A 101 6.79 -3.17 -7.46
CA VAL A 101 7.75 -3.53 -8.52
C VAL A 101 8.07 -2.33 -9.40
N LEU A 102 7.05 -1.58 -9.83
CA LEU A 102 7.24 -0.37 -10.65
C LEU A 102 8.00 0.74 -9.93
N GLY A 103 7.88 0.80 -8.59
CA GLY A 103 8.58 1.74 -7.73
C GLY A 103 10.03 1.40 -7.39
N GLN A 104 10.50 0.20 -7.78
CA GLN A 104 11.88 -0.20 -7.48
C GLN A 104 12.89 0.74 -8.15
N GLN A 105 13.77 1.32 -7.31
CA GLN A 105 14.91 2.16 -7.71
C GLN A 105 14.54 3.44 -8.48
N VAL A 106 13.29 3.91 -8.36
CA VAL A 106 12.81 5.14 -9.02
C VAL A 106 12.05 6.03 -8.05
N SER A 107 11.81 7.28 -8.44
CA SER A 107 10.95 8.18 -7.68
C SER A 107 9.49 7.74 -7.70
N VAL A 108 8.70 8.18 -6.72
CA VAL A 108 7.24 7.95 -6.67
C VAL A 108 6.56 8.49 -7.94
N ALA A 109 6.98 9.67 -8.43
CA ALA A 109 6.46 10.24 -9.67
C ALA A 109 6.76 9.37 -10.90
N GLY A 110 7.99 8.83 -11.02
CA GLY A 110 8.36 7.93 -12.12
C GLY A 110 7.62 6.59 -12.07
N ALA A 111 7.42 6.06 -10.86
CA ALA A 111 6.62 4.86 -10.63
C ALA A 111 5.16 5.08 -11.06
N ARG A 112 4.56 6.21 -10.66
CA ARG A 112 3.19 6.60 -11.04
C ARG A 112 3.03 6.74 -12.55
N GLN A 113 3.98 7.37 -13.23
CA GLN A 113 3.93 7.51 -14.68
C GLN A 113 3.95 6.15 -15.38
N THR A 114 4.80 5.23 -14.93
CA THR A 114 4.88 3.87 -15.50
C THR A 114 3.60 3.09 -15.23
N ALA A 115 3.06 3.18 -14.02
CA ALA A 115 1.79 2.55 -13.66
C ALA A 115 0.61 3.12 -14.47
N ALA A 116 0.56 4.44 -14.69
CA ALA A 116 -0.47 5.05 -15.52
C ALA A 116 -0.42 4.56 -16.98
N LYS A 117 0.78 4.38 -17.54
CA LYS A 117 0.96 3.78 -18.88
C LYS A 117 0.49 2.33 -18.91
N LEU A 118 0.82 1.54 -17.88
CA LEU A 118 0.38 0.16 -17.75
C LEU A 118 -1.16 0.07 -17.71
N VAL A 119 -1.81 0.91 -16.90
CA VAL A 119 -3.28 1.00 -16.84
C VAL A 119 -3.88 1.45 -18.17
N ALA A 120 -3.28 2.42 -18.85
CA ALA A 120 -3.79 2.88 -20.14
C ALA A 120 -3.67 1.82 -21.25
N GLN A 121 -2.66 0.94 -21.18
CA GLN A 121 -2.42 -0.10 -22.18
C GLN A 121 -3.22 -1.38 -21.92
N LEU A 122 -3.33 -1.79 -20.66
CA LEU A 122 -3.86 -3.11 -20.28
C LEU A 122 -5.07 -3.05 -19.33
N GLY A 123 -5.49 -1.86 -18.92
CA GLY A 123 -6.64 -1.67 -18.04
C GLY A 123 -7.94 -1.63 -18.82
N GLU A 124 -8.98 -2.27 -18.29
CA GLU A 124 -10.31 -2.30 -18.89
C GLU A 124 -11.26 -1.36 -18.13
N GLY A 125 -11.98 -0.48 -18.83
CA GLY A 125 -13.03 0.34 -18.23
C GLY A 125 -12.60 1.18 -17.03
N ARG A 126 -11.37 1.75 -17.07
CA ARG A 126 -10.74 2.47 -15.95
C ARG A 126 -10.55 1.59 -14.70
N ARG A 127 -10.19 0.33 -14.89
CA ARG A 127 -9.73 -0.57 -13.83
C ARG A 127 -8.24 -0.84 -13.97
N PHE A 128 -7.64 -1.28 -12.87
CA PHE A 128 -6.28 -1.78 -12.91
C PHE A 128 -6.21 -3.08 -13.74
N PRO A 129 -5.13 -3.33 -14.51
CA PRO A 129 -5.01 -4.54 -15.33
C PRO A 129 -5.11 -5.84 -14.53
N ALA A 130 -5.73 -6.86 -15.12
CA ALA A 130 -5.76 -8.20 -14.53
C ALA A 130 -4.36 -8.87 -14.56
N PRO A 131 -4.07 -9.81 -13.64
CA PRO A 131 -2.82 -10.56 -13.64
C PRO A 131 -2.51 -11.22 -14.99
N GLU A 132 -3.50 -11.83 -15.63
CA GLU A 132 -3.39 -12.52 -16.93
C GLU A 132 -2.96 -11.55 -18.03
N SER A 133 -3.59 -10.37 -18.08
CA SER A 133 -3.25 -9.31 -19.03
C SER A 133 -1.81 -8.82 -18.86
N VAL A 134 -1.29 -8.76 -17.63
CA VAL A 134 0.11 -8.36 -17.38
C VAL A 134 1.09 -9.51 -17.66
N ALA A 135 0.69 -10.76 -17.43
CA ALA A 135 1.54 -11.92 -17.68
C ALA A 135 1.87 -12.08 -19.18
N GLU A 136 0.90 -11.81 -20.05
CA GLU A 136 0.97 -12.08 -21.49
C GLU A 136 1.01 -10.83 -22.36
N GLY A 137 0.48 -9.70 -21.87
CA GLY A 137 0.35 -8.47 -22.64
C GLY A 137 1.67 -7.75 -22.93
N ALA A 138 1.58 -6.78 -23.83
CA ALA A 138 2.64 -5.82 -24.11
C ALA A 138 2.75 -4.83 -22.95
N LEU A 139 3.90 -4.83 -22.28
CA LEU A 139 4.16 -3.93 -21.15
C LEU A 139 4.78 -2.61 -21.62
N PRO A 140 4.55 -1.50 -20.90
CA PRO A 140 5.19 -0.23 -21.23
C PRO A 140 6.70 -0.33 -21.01
N GLY A 141 7.47 0.45 -21.78
CA GLY A 141 8.94 0.41 -21.73
C GLY A 141 9.50 0.59 -20.32
N MET A 142 10.22 -0.44 -19.84
CA MET A 142 10.90 -0.48 -18.55
C MET A 142 12.15 -1.37 -18.62
N PRO A 143 13.06 -1.33 -17.62
CA PRO A 143 14.23 -2.20 -17.63
C PRO A 143 13.84 -3.69 -17.70
N PRO A 144 14.60 -4.53 -18.45
CA PRO A 144 14.26 -5.96 -18.61
C PRO A 144 14.17 -6.76 -17.30
N THR A 145 14.91 -6.34 -16.26
CA THR A 145 14.85 -6.95 -14.92
C THR A 145 13.51 -6.68 -14.24
N ARG A 146 12.99 -5.45 -14.35
CA ARG A 146 11.68 -5.05 -13.80
C ARG A 146 10.54 -5.72 -14.55
N GLU A 147 10.62 -5.78 -15.88
CA GLU A 147 9.63 -6.49 -16.68
C GLU A 147 9.56 -7.98 -16.29
N ARG A 148 10.71 -8.63 -16.13
CA ARG A 148 10.77 -10.03 -15.67
C ARG A 148 10.14 -10.23 -14.30
N ALA A 149 10.41 -9.34 -13.35
CA ALA A 149 9.81 -9.38 -12.01
C ALA A 149 8.28 -9.20 -12.08
N LEU A 150 7.81 -8.25 -12.88
CA LEU A 150 6.39 -7.98 -13.06
C LEU A 150 5.65 -9.17 -13.69
N ARG A 151 6.23 -9.79 -14.73
CA ARG A 151 5.66 -11.00 -15.35
C ARG A 151 5.68 -12.20 -14.40
N ALA A 152 6.73 -12.35 -13.60
CA ALA A 152 6.80 -13.43 -12.60
C ALA A 152 5.71 -13.28 -11.53
N LEU A 153 5.51 -12.07 -11.01
CA LEU A 153 4.41 -11.76 -10.10
C LEU A 153 3.05 -12.05 -10.75
N ALA A 154 2.83 -11.55 -11.96
CA ALA A 154 1.58 -11.73 -12.70
C ALA A 154 1.22 -13.21 -12.87
N ARG A 155 2.19 -14.05 -13.27
CA ARG A 155 2.01 -15.50 -13.41
C ARG A 155 1.78 -16.19 -12.08
N ALA A 156 2.49 -15.79 -11.03
CA ALA A 156 2.29 -16.36 -9.69
C ALA A 156 0.86 -16.10 -9.18
N VAL A 157 0.36 -14.86 -9.36
CA VAL A 157 -1.00 -14.49 -8.94
C VAL A 157 -2.05 -15.18 -9.80
N ALA A 158 -1.89 -15.22 -11.13
CA ALA A 158 -2.76 -16.00 -12.03
C ALA A 158 -2.74 -17.51 -11.69
N GLY A 159 -1.61 -18.01 -11.20
CA GLY A 159 -1.43 -19.40 -10.74
C GLY A 159 -1.93 -19.67 -9.31
N GLY A 160 -2.50 -18.69 -8.61
CA GLY A 160 -3.14 -18.86 -7.31
C GLY A 160 -2.43 -18.23 -6.11
N LEU A 161 -1.34 -17.50 -6.29
CA LEU A 161 -0.75 -16.69 -5.21
C LEU A 161 -1.75 -15.59 -4.79
N ARG A 162 -2.23 -15.66 -3.55
CA ARG A 162 -3.18 -14.69 -3.00
C ARG A 162 -2.45 -13.52 -2.36
N LEU A 163 -2.89 -12.30 -2.66
CA LEU A 163 -2.38 -11.05 -2.06
C LEU A 163 -3.46 -10.27 -1.32
N ASP A 164 -4.70 -10.78 -1.33
CA ASP A 164 -5.87 -10.21 -0.67
C ASP A 164 -6.52 -11.28 0.24
N PRO A 165 -7.07 -10.91 1.41
CA PRO A 165 -7.66 -11.87 2.34
C PRO A 165 -8.78 -12.73 1.72
N PRO A 166 -9.05 -13.93 2.25
CA PRO A 166 -8.25 -14.64 3.26
C PRO A 166 -6.89 -15.10 2.69
N LEU A 167 -5.83 -14.97 3.48
CA LEU A 167 -4.46 -15.39 3.13
C LEU A 167 -3.64 -15.70 4.39
N ASP A 168 -2.58 -16.50 4.25
CA ASP A 168 -1.54 -16.68 5.27
C ASP A 168 -0.38 -15.70 4.97
N VAL A 169 -0.12 -14.77 5.89
CA VAL A 169 0.88 -13.70 5.70
C VAL A 169 2.29 -14.28 5.57
N HIS A 170 2.64 -15.29 6.37
CA HIS A 170 3.96 -15.89 6.35
C HIS A 170 4.19 -16.70 5.07
N ALA A 171 3.21 -17.51 4.66
CA ALA A 171 3.28 -18.26 3.41
C ALA A 171 3.32 -17.31 2.20
N THR A 172 2.54 -16.23 2.21
CA THR A 172 2.53 -15.23 1.14
C THR A 172 3.87 -14.51 1.03
N ARG A 173 4.48 -14.12 2.16
CA ARG A 173 5.84 -13.55 2.20
C ARG A 173 6.88 -14.50 1.63
N ALA A 174 6.85 -15.77 2.05
CA ALA A 174 7.77 -16.79 1.55
C ALA A 174 7.63 -16.95 0.03
N ALA A 175 6.40 -17.08 -0.48
CA ALA A 175 6.15 -17.19 -1.91
C ALA A 175 6.61 -15.96 -2.70
N LEU A 176 6.43 -14.75 -2.15
CA LEU A 176 6.92 -13.52 -2.78
C LEU A 176 8.46 -13.48 -2.83
N LEU A 177 9.16 -13.94 -1.79
CA LEU A 177 10.64 -13.97 -1.75
C LEU A 177 11.26 -14.89 -2.81
N GLU A 178 10.55 -15.95 -3.20
CA GLU A 178 11.00 -16.86 -4.26
C GLU A 178 10.88 -16.23 -5.67
N LEU A 179 10.19 -15.10 -5.82
CA LEU A 179 10.03 -14.44 -7.11
C LEU A 179 11.29 -13.65 -7.52
N PRO A 180 11.68 -13.70 -8.81
CA PRO A 180 12.81 -12.91 -9.29
C PRO A 180 12.51 -11.42 -9.15
N GLY A 181 13.44 -10.67 -8.54
CA GLY A 181 13.29 -9.22 -8.31
C GLY A 181 12.53 -8.86 -7.04
N PHE A 182 12.13 -9.83 -6.21
CA PHE A 182 11.48 -9.60 -4.92
C PHE A 182 12.46 -9.77 -3.77
N GLY A 183 13.22 -8.71 -3.50
CA GLY A 183 14.07 -8.65 -2.31
C GLY A 183 13.29 -8.33 -1.03
N PRO A 184 13.93 -8.46 0.16
CA PRO A 184 13.30 -8.25 1.46
C PRO A 184 12.52 -6.93 1.57
N TRP A 185 13.05 -5.83 1.02
CA TRP A 185 12.35 -4.55 1.03
C TRP A 185 11.00 -4.59 0.31
N THR A 186 10.92 -5.22 -0.88
CA THR A 186 9.68 -5.27 -1.66
C THR A 186 8.64 -6.13 -0.96
N VAL A 187 9.07 -7.26 -0.41
CA VAL A 187 8.18 -8.19 0.31
C VAL A 187 7.64 -7.55 1.59
N GLU A 188 8.49 -6.92 2.39
CA GLU A 188 8.06 -6.23 3.61
C GLU A 188 7.18 -5.01 3.31
N TYR A 189 7.42 -4.29 2.21
CA TYR A 189 6.54 -3.21 1.79
C TYR A 189 5.15 -3.72 1.39
N ILE A 190 5.07 -4.85 0.66
CA ILE A 190 3.79 -5.52 0.35
C ILE A 190 3.11 -6.02 1.63
N ALA A 191 3.87 -6.62 2.54
CA ALA A 191 3.33 -7.13 3.79
C ALA A 191 2.73 -6.02 4.67
N MET A 192 3.44 -4.91 4.79
CA MET A 192 3.00 -3.72 5.52
C MET A 192 1.68 -3.16 4.97
N ARG A 193 1.58 -3.05 3.65
CA ARG A 193 0.51 -2.27 2.98
C ARG A 193 -0.68 -3.12 2.55
N ALA A 194 -0.42 -4.25 1.89
CA ALA A 194 -1.45 -5.14 1.37
C ALA A 194 -1.85 -6.22 2.36
N LEU A 195 -0.86 -6.91 2.94
CA LEU A 195 -1.12 -8.02 3.88
C LEU A 195 -1.50 -7.53 5.29
N ARG A 196 -1.40 -6.21 5.53
CA ARG A 196 -1.76 -5.53 6.78
C ARG A 196 -0.98 -6.04 8.00
N ASP A 197 0.26 -6.46 7.81
CA ASP A 197 1.12 -6.84 8.94
C ASP A 197 1.61 -5.57 9.69
N PRO A 198 1.18 -5.36 10.95
CA PRO A 198 1.57 -4.20 11.74
C PRO A 198 3.06 -4.19 12.15
N ASP A 199 3.73 -5.33 12.03
CA ASP A 199 5.13 -5.51 12.40
C ASP A 199 6.07 -5.60 11.19
N ALA A 200 5.53 -5.39 9.98
CA ALA A 200 6.33 -5.36 8.76
C ALA A 200 7.33 -4.21 8.76
N TRP A 201 8.55 -4.47 8.29
CA TRP A 201 9.63 -3.49 8.29
C TRP A 201 10.50 -3.56 7.02
N PRO A 202 10.34 -2.61 6.08
CA PRO A 202 11.16 -2.53 4.88
C PRO A 202 12.62 -2.10 5.16
N ALA A 203 13.41 -2.97 5.80
CA ALA A 203 14.76 -2.67 6.30
C ALA A 203 15.77 -2.15 5.25
N GLY A 204 15.52 -2.44 3.97
CA GLY A 204 16.33 -1.95 2.85
C GLY A 204 16.12 -0.45 2.53
N ASP A 205 15.16 0.22 3.17
CA ASP A 205 14.93 1.65 2.99
C ASP A 205 16.06 2.45 3.66
N LEU A 206 16.77 3.25 2.86
CA LEU A 206 17.93 4.01 3.33
C LEU A 206 17.56 5.04 4.40
N TRP A 207 16.37 5.64 4.30
CA TRP A 207 15.90 6.60 5.28
C TRP A 207 15.54 5.89 6.58
N LEU A 208 14.78 4.79 6.53
CA LEU A 208 14.45 4.03 7.75
C LEU A 208 15.71 3.51 8.43
N LYS A 209 16.68 3.00 7.68
CA LYS A 209 17.96 2.54 8.23
C LYS A 209 18.69 3.65 8.99
N ARG A 210 18.72 4.86 8.43
CA ARG A 210 19.32 6.04 9.07
C ARG A 210 18.51 6.50 10.29
N ALA A 211 17.20 6.64 10.14
CA ALA A 211 16.34 7.24 11.15
C ALA A 211 16.10 6.31 12.36
N ALA A 212 16.14 4.99 12.16
CA ALA A 212 16.07 4.01 13.24
C ALA A 212 17.40 3.84 13.99
N ALA A 213 18.50 4.40 13.48
CA ALA A 213 19.86 4.22 14.02
C ALA A 213 20.24 2.73 14.27
N GLY A 214 19.65 1.81 13.49
CA GLY A 214 19.90 0.38 13.59
C GLY A 214 19.02 -0.39 14.60
N ASP A 215 18.15 0.27 15.37
CA ASP A 215 17.28 -0.40 16.35
C ASP A 215 15.79 -0.19 16.03
N ALA A 216 15.28 -1.03 15.12
CA ALA A 216 13.85 -1.12 14.84
C ALA A 216 13.13 -2.11 15.77
N GLU A 217 13.86 -2.96 16.50
CA GLU A 217 13.30 -4.03 17.32
C GLU A 217 12.54 -3.50 18.53
N ARG A 218 12.96 -2.34 19.06
CA ARG A 218 12.23 -1.64 20.13
C ARG A 218 10.78 -1.29 19.80
N TRP A 219 10.43 -1.22 18.52
CA TRP A 219 9.07 -0.88 18.08
C TRP A 219 8.19 -2.09 17.79
N ARG A 220 8.66 -3.32 18.02
CA ARG A 220 7.79 -4.49 17.90
C ARG A 220 6.66 -4.42 18.94
N PRO A 221 5.43 -4.83 18.59
CA PRO A 221 4.99 -5.43 17.32
C PRO A 221 4.43 -4.43 16.29
N TRP A 222 4.84 -3.16 16.34
CA TRP A 222 4.27 -2.04 15.58
C TRP A 222 5.26 -1.36 14.63
N ARG A 223 6.24 -2.11 14.10
CA ARG A 223 7.28 -1.56 13.22
C ARG A 223 6.73 -0.89 11.96
N ALA A 224 5.59 -1.33 11.43
CA ALA A 224 4.93 -0.67 10.28
C ALA A 224 4.49 0.76 10.62
N TYR A 225 3.94 0.97 11.81
CA TYR A 225 3.53 2.31 12.28
C TYR A 225 4.75 3.17 12.55
N ALA A 226 5.81 2.61 13.12
CA ALA A 226 7.07 3.32 13.30
C ALA A 226 7.65 3.79 11.96
N ALA A 227 7.61 2.94 10.93
CA ALA A 227 8.03 3.31 9.57
C ALA A 227 7.22 4.49 9.03
N MET A 228 5.90 4.48 9.22
CA MET A 228 5.03 5.60 8.81
C MET A 228 5.37 6.90 9.53
N VAL A 229 5.60 6.89 10.84
CA VAL A 229 6.04 8.08 11.58
C VAL A 229 7.37 8.60 11.05
N LEU A 230 8.34 7.71 10.82
CA LEU A 230 9.67 8.10 10.34
C LEU A 230 9.63 8.67 8.91
N TRP A 231 8.81 8.12 8.02
CA TRP A 231 8.62 8.68 6.69
C TRP A 231 7.88 10.02 6.71
N HIS A 232 6.89 10.19 7.60
CA HIS A 232 6.14 11.44 7.73
C HIS A 232 7.01 12.58 8.27
N THR A 233 7.93 12.27 9.19
CA THR A 233 8.79 13.25 9.86
C THR A 233 10.17 13.41 9.20
N ARG A 234 10.25 13.09 7.90
CA ARG A 234 11.44 13.22 7.08
C ARG A 234 11.81 14.67 6.78
#